data_AF-A0A0S7ETD8-F1
#
_entry.id   AF-A0A0S7ETD8-F1
#
_cell.length_a   1.000
_cell.length_b   1.000
_cell.length_c   1.000
_cell.angle_alpha   90.00
_cell.angle_beta   90.00
_cell.angle_gamma   90.00
#
_symmetry.space_group_name_H-M   'P 1'
#
loop_
_entity.id
_entity.type
_entity.pdbx_description
1 polymer ?
#
loop_
_entity_poly.entity_id
_entity_poly.type
_entity_poly.pdbx_seq_one_letter_code
_entity_poly.pdbx_strand_id
1 'polypeptide(L)'
;KLKRCILEGAYVLPPWVSEACQRLIRGILQPVPSDRYTVEQMMGCEWLLPVEFPCAMEPCKLDPSHLAESTPAELLEEELEVKAALETLGITSEHIFNNQGKDCRSSITGVYRILLHRAQKKRVVERTPAVTQKVGPTTTNKKERLKVYRSLRHTSKLCVVL
;
A
#
# COMPACT_ATOMS: atom_id res chain seq x y z
N LYS A 1 -29.41 2.93 -0.75
CA LYS A 1 -29.09 3.63 0.52
C LYS A 1 -27.60 4.01 0.60
N LEU A 2 -26.65 3.08 0.45
CA LEU A 2 -25.21 3.36 0.52
C LEU A 2 -24.71 4.43 -0.47
N LYS A 3 -25.05 4.32 -1.77
CA LYS A 3 -24.66 5.32 -2.79
C LYS A 3 -24.99 6.76 -2.38
N ARG A 4 -26.17 6.97 -1.80
CA ARG A 4 -26.61 8.29 -1.32
C ARG A 4 -25.72 8.78 -0.18
N CYS A 5 -25.46 7.95 0.82
CA CYS A 5 -24.56 8.29 1.93
C CYS A 5 -23.13 8.62 1.45
N ILE A 6 -22.62 7.92 0.44
CA ILE A 6 -21.30 8.21 -0.16
C ILE A 6 -21.31 9.58 -0.85
N LEU A 7 -22.32 9.88 -1.66
CA LEU A 7 -22.43 11.15 -2.37
C LEU A 7 -22.61 12.34 -1.41
N GLU A 8 -23.32 12.13 -0.31
CA GLU A 8 -23.54 13.13 0.74
C GLU A 8 -22.39 13.22 1.75
N GLY A 9 -21.43 12.28 1.73
CA GLY A 9 -20.39 12.19 2.76
C GLY A 9 -20.95 11.88 4.16
N ALA A 10 -22.11 11.22 4.25
CA ALA A 10 -22.82 11.00 5.50
C ALA A 10 -22.33 9.70 6.20
N TYR A 11 -21.79 9.86 7.41
CA TYR A 11 -21.38 8.77 8.29
C TYR A 11 -21.52 9.19 9.76
N VAL A 12 -21.54 8.22 10.68
CA VAL A 12 -21.63 8.46 12.12
C VAL A 12 -20.32 8.01 12.77
N LEU A 13 -19.71 8.91 13.55
CA LEU A 13 -18.54 8.60 14.36
C LEU A 13 -18.98 8.14 15.75
N PRO A 14 -18.55 6.96 16.21
CA PRO A 14 -18.88 6.53 17.55
C PRO A 14 -18.26 7.40 18.64
N PRO A 15 -18.93 7.58 19.79
CA PRO A 15 -18.47 8.48 20.86
C PRO A 15 -17.19 8.01 21.56
N TRP A 16 -16.80 6.74 21.41
CA TRP A 16 -15.55 6.21 21.96
C TRP A 16 -14.32 6.48 21.10
N VAL A 17 -14.48 7.10 19.93
CA VAL A 17 -13.35 7.51 19.08
C VAL A 17 -12.84 8.86 19.58
N SER A 18 -11.53 8.98 19.79
CA SER A 18 -10.93 10.22 20.28
C SER A 18 -11.18 11.40 19.33
N GLU A 19 -11.33 12.60 19.88
CA GLU A 19 -11.59 13.81 19.09
C GLU A 19 -10.50 14.07 18.02
N ALA A 20 -9.23 13.79 18.34
CA ALA A 20 -8.14 13.88 17.38
C ALA A 20 -8.33 12.95 16.17
N CYS A 21 -8.78 11.71 16.40
CA CYS A 21 -9.09 10.75 15.35
C CYS A 21 -10.33 11.15 14.56
N GLN A 22 -11.37 11.65 15.24
CA GLN A 22 -12.58 12.13 14.58
C GLN A 22 -12.28 13.33 13.65
N ARG A 23 -11.45 14.28 14.09
CA ARG A 23 -10.96 15.39 13.25
C ARG A 23 -10.23 14.88 12.01
N LEU A 24 -9.33 13.91 12.18
CA LEU A 24 -8.62 13.30 11.05
C LEU A 24 -9.59 12.65 10.04
N ILE A 25 -10.54 11.83 10.52
CA ILE A 25 -11.53 11.18 9.64
C ILE A 25 -12.36 12.21 8.88
N ARG A 26 -12.81 13.28 9.56
CA ARG A 26 -13.53 14.40 8.93
C ARG A 26 -12.66 15.12 7.89
N GLY A 27 -11.37 15.33 8.15
CA GLY A 27 -10.46 15.93 7.17
C GLY A 27 -10.23 15.07 5.92
N ILE A 28 -10.22 13.75 6.05
CA ILE A 28 -10.02 12.82 4.92
C ILE A 28 -11.30 12.64 4.10
N LEU A 29 -12.44 12.49 4.76
CA LEU A 29 -13.72 12.14 4.12
C LEU A 29 -14.55 13.37 3.71
N GLN A 30 -13.91 14.38 3.12
CA GLN A 30 -14.60 15.54 2.57
C GLN A 30 -15.26 15.22 1.21
N PRO A 31 -16.51 15.67 0.98
CA PRO A 31 -17.19 15.49 -0.31
C PRO A 31 -16.44 16.12 -1.47
N VAL A 32 -15.88 17.32 -1.25
CA VAL A 32 -15.05 18.05 -2.22
C VAL A 32 -13.62 17.53 -2.16
N PRO A 33 -13.03 17.02 -3.27
CA PRO A 33 -11.68 16.47 -3.25
C PRO A 33 -10.59 17.45 -2.82
N SER A 34 -10.72 18.73 -3.22
CA SER A 34 -9.75 19.79 -2.89
C SER A 34 -9.72 20.17 -1.41
N ASP A 35 -10.78 19.85 -0.67
CA ASP A 35 -10.89 20.13 0.77
C ASP A 35 -10.34 18.99 1.63
N ARG A 36 -10.00 17.85 1.00
CA ARG A 36 -9.44 16.70 1.71
C ARG A 36 -8.03 17.01 2.20
N TYR A 37 -7.69 16.45 3.35
CA TYR A 37 -6.33 16.53 3.86
C TYR A 37 -5.31 15.95 2.88
N THR A 38 -4.21 16.67 2.69
CA THR A 38 -3.03 16.14 2.02
C THR A 38 -2.33 15.10 2.90
N VAL A 39 -1.41 14.33 2.32
CA VAL A 39 -0.63 13.34 3.07
C VAL A 39 0.18 14.01 4.18
N GLU A 40 0.75 15.18 3.92
CA GLU A 40 1.52 15.97 4.89
C GLU A 40 0.65 16.42 6.07
N GLN A 41 -0.57 16.90 5.78
CA GLN A 41 -1.54 17.29 6.81
C GLN A 41 -1.99 16.10 7.66
N MET A 42 -2.16 14.92 7.04
CA MET A 42 -2.48 13.68 7.75
C MET A 42 -1.31 13.28 8.67
N MET A 43 -0.08 13.27 8.17
CA MET A 43 1.11 12.91 8.94
C MET A 43 1.38 13.86 10.12
N GLY A 44 1.06 15.14 9.96
CA GLY A 44 1.19 16.16 11.01
C GLY A 44 0.03 16.20 12.01
N CYS A 45 -1.01 15.37 11.87
CA CYS A 45 -2.17 15.44 12.75
C CYS A 45 -1.87 14.85 14.14
N GLU A 46 -2.50 15.41 15.17
CA GLU A 46 -2.34 15.02 16.57
C GLU A 46 -2.49 13.50 16.80
N TRP A 47 -3.40 12.85 16.07
CA TRP A 47 -3.66 11.42 16.23
C TRP A 47 -2.51 10.54 15.74
N LEU A 48 -1.76 10.99 14.73
CA LEU A 48 -0.66 10.25 14.12
C LEU A 48 0.73 10.71 14.58
N LEU A 49 0.85 11.82 15.34
CA LEU A 49 2.13 12.28 15.88
C LEU A 49 2.99 11.19 16.56
N PRO A 50 2.42 10.23 17.33
CA PRO A 50 3.23 9.20 17.97
C PRO A 50 3.67 8.06 17.03
N VAL A 51 3.21 8.04 15.78
CA VAL A 51 3.46 6.97 14.82
C VAL A 51 4.70 7.30 14.00
N GLU A 52 5.66 6.38 13.99
CA GLU A 52 6.78 6.46 13.05
C GLU A 52 6.31 6.04 11.65
N PHE A 53 6.55 6.91 10.67
CA PHE A 53 6.23 6.62 9.28
C PHE A 53 7.43 5.97 8.60
N PRO A 54 7.22 4.90 7.80
CA PRO A 54 8.29 4.34 7.00
C PRO A 54 8.76 5.37 5.97
N CYS A 55 10.04 5.30 5.61
CA CYS A 55 10.56 6.09 4.49
C CYS A 55 9.84 5.67 3.20
N ALA A 56 9.63 6.63 2.30
CA ALA A 56 9.14 6.35 0.96
C ALA A 56 10.10 5.37 0.26
N MET A 57 9.53 4.34 -0.37
CA MET A 57 10.31 3.44 -1.22
C MET A 57 10.94 4.22 -2.37
N GLU A 58 12.13 3.83 -2.80
CA GLU A 58 12.80 4.43 -3.94
C GLU A 58 11.88 4.39 -5.18
N PRO A 59 11.77 5.50 -5.94
CA PRO A 59 10.99 5.51 -7.17
C PRO A 59 11.46 4.42 -8.13
N CYS A 60 10.55 3.52 -8.50
CA CYS A 60 10.83 2.43 -9.42
C CYS A 60 10.16 2.68 -10.77
N LYS A 61 10.82 2.26 -11.87
CA LYS A 61 10.24 2.35 -13.20
C LYS A 61 9.13 1.32 -13.33
N LEU A 62 7.89 1.78 -13.53
CA LEU A 62 6.72 0.89 -13.60
C LEU A 62 6.39 0.42 -15.03
N ASP A 63 7.14 0.91 -16.01
CA ASP A 63 7.02 0.55 -17.44
C ASP A 63 8.21 -0.34 -17.82
N PRO A 64 7.98 -1.56 -18.36
CA PRO A 64 9.05 -2.49 -18.73
C PRO A 64 9.90 -2.05 -19.96
N SER A 65 9.53 -0.99 -20.68
CA SER A 65 10.25 -0.51 -21.88
C SER A 65 11.76 -0.42 -21.70
N HIS A 66 12.22 0.16 -20.59
CA HIS A 66 13.64 0.30 -20.26
C HIS A 66 14.39 -1.05 -20.19
N LEU A 67 13.74 -2.16 -19.83
CA LEU A 67 14.40 -3.48 -19.80
C LEU A 67 14.77 -3.97 -21.20
N ALA A 68 14.00 -3.55 -22.20
CA ALA A 68 14.20 -3.93 -23.59
C ALA A 68 15.25 -3.04 -24.28
N GLU A 69 15.38 -1.79 -23.84
CA GLU A 69 16.29 -0.78 -24.40
C GLU A 69 17.68 -0.78 -23.75
N SER A 70 17.76 -1.05 -22.44
CA SER A 70 19.02 -0.97 -21.69
C SER A 70 19.95 -2.16 -21.92
N THR A 71 21.25 -1.87 -21.91
CA THR A 71 22.28 -2.91 -21.92
C THR A 71 22.34 -3.61 -20.54
N PRO A 72 22.78 -4.89 -20.45
CA PRO A 72 22.86 -5.59 -19.17
C PRO A 72 23.73 -4.90 -18.11
N ALA A 73 24.70 -4.08 -18.54
CA ALA A 73 25.58 -3.32 -17.65
C ALA A 73 24.91 -2.09 -17.02
N GLU A 74 23.82 -1.60 -17.61
CA GLU A 74 23.05 -0.44 -17.13
C GLU A 74 21.93 -0.83 -16.16
N LEU A 75 21.55 -2.11 -16.14
CA LEU A 75 20.46 -2.62 -15.33
C LEU A 75 20.93 -2.98 -13.92
N LEU A 76 20.12 -2.62 -12.92
CA LEU A 76 20.29 -3.11 -11.57
C LEU A 76 20.12 -4.62 -11.54
N GLU A 77 20.73 -5.26 -10.54
CA GLU A 77 20.61 -6.72 -10.33
C GLU A 77 19.13 -7.17 -10.22
N GLU A 78 18.27 -6.31 -9.65
CA GLU A 78 16.80 -6.53 -9.58
C GLU A 78 16.16 -6.56 -10.96
N GLU A 79 16.56 -5.62 -11.82
CA GLU A 79 16.01 -5.48 -13.16
C GLU A 79 16.46 -6.65 -14.05
N LEU A 80 17.69 -7.13 -13.86
CA LEU A 80 18.21 -8.34 -14.52
C LEU A 80 17.44 -9.60 -14.10
N GLU A 81 17.20 -9.78 -12.79
CA GLU A 81 16.40 -10.89 -12.27
C GLU A 81 14.97 -10.87 -12.85
N VAL A 82 14.35 -9.69 -12.89
CA VAL A 82 13.01 -9.50 -13.46
C VAL A 82 12.99 -9.77 -14.96
N LYS A 83 14.00 -9.30 -15.70
CA LYS A 83 14.12 -9.54 -17.14
C LYS A 83 14.26 -11.03 -17.45
N ALA A 84 15.12 -11.75 -16.72
CA ALA A 84 15.28 -13.19 -16.87
C ALA A 84 13.99 -13.95 -16.54
N ALA A 85 13.25 -13.50 -15.51
CA ALA A 85 11.95 -14.09 -15.16
C ALA A 85 10.87 -13.84 -16.22
N LEU A 86 10.86 -12.67 -16.87
CA LEU A 86 9.97 -12.39 -18.00
C LEU A 86 10.30 -13.30 -19.20
N GLU A 87 11.58 -13.45 -19.54
CA GLU A 87 12.03 -14.33 -20.63
C GLU A 87 11.66 -15.80 -20.36
N THR A 88 11.79 -16.25 -19.11
CA THR A 88 11.37 -17.60 -18.69
C THR A 88 9.86 -17.84 -18.87
N LEU A 89 9.05 -16.78 -18.75
CA LEU A 89 7.61 -16.82 -19.02
C LEU A 89 7.26 -16.68 -20.52
N GLY A 90 8.27 -16.59 -21.40
CA GLY A 90 8.10 -16.39 -22.83
C GLY A 90 7.88 -14.94 -23.26
N ILE A 91 8.03 -13.97 -22.34
CA ILE A 91 7.90 -12.54 -22.63
C ILE A 91 9.28 -12.00 -22.99
N THR A 92 9.54 -11.90 -24.30
CA THR A 92 10.80 -11.35 -24.82
C THR A 92 10.75 -9.82 -24.94
N SER A 93 11.92 -9.19 -25.12
CA SER A 93 12.03 -7.75 -25.39
C SER A 93 11.14 -7.29 -26.55
N GLU A 94 11.00 -8.10 -27.60
CA GLU A 94 10.13 -7.79 -28.74
C GLU A 94 8.65 -7.67 -28.34
N HIS A 95 8.17 -8.55 -27.44
CA HIS A 95 6.80 -8.46 -26.93
C HIS A 95 6.57 -7.19 -26.12
N ILE A 96 7.60 -6.72 -25.39
CA ILE A 96 7.58 -5.46 -24.64
C ILE A 96 7.46 -4.29 -25.62
N PHE A 97 8.29 -4.23 -26.66
CA PHE A 97 8.23 -3.18 -27.70
C PHE A 97 6.89 -3.15 -28.44
N ASN A 98 6.38 -4.31 -28.84
CA ASN A 98 5.14 -4.41 -29.61
C ASN A 98 3.88 -4.05 -28.80
N ASN A 99 3.98 -3.93 -27.47
CA ASN A 99 2.87 -3.60 -26.58
C ASN A 99 3.04 -2.26 -25.84
N GLN A 100 3.92 -1.39 -26.33
CA GLN A 100 4.06 -0.03 -25.82
C GLN A 100 2.74 0.76 -25.90
N GLY A 101 2.52 1.65 -24.94
CA GLY A 101 1.35 2.56 -24.92
C GLY A 101 0.07 2.01 -24.29
N LYS A 102 0.04 0.73 -23.88
CA LYS A 102 -1.11 0.13 -23.16
C LYS A 102 -1.06 0.32 -21.64
N ASP A 103 0.06 0.81 -21.09
CA ASP A 103 0.34 1.04 -19.66
C ASP A 103 -0.34 0.00 -18.73
N CYS A 104 -1.24 0.42 -17.83
CA CYS A 104 -1.86 -0.45 -16.83
C CYS A 104 -2.84 -1.49 -17.40
N ARG A 105 -3.22 -1.38 -18.68
CA ARG A 105 -4.08 -2.34 -19.38
C ARG A 105 -3.27 -3.42 -20.11
N SER A 106 -1.95 -3.30 -20.14
CA SER A 106 -1.07 -4.31 -20.72
C SER A 106 -0.89 -5.48 -19.76
N SER A 107 -1.18 -6.70 -20.23
CA SER A 107 -0.88 -7.92 -19.48
C SER A 107 0.63 -8.05 -19.20
N ILE A 108 1.47 -7.64 -20.15
CA ILE A 108 2.94 -7.65 -20.01
C ILE A 108 3.39 -6.71 -18.90
N THR A 109 2.87 -5.47 -18.87
CA THR A 109 3.18 -4.51 -17.80
C THR A 109 2.67 -5.02 -16.44
N GLY A 110 1.52 -5.70 -16.42
CA GLY A 110 1.01 -6.36 -15.22
C GLY A 110 1.97 -7.44 -14.69
N VAL A 111 2.43 -8.35 -15.56
CA VAL A 111 3.38 -9.41 -15.20
C VAL A 111 4.70 -8.80 -14.71
N TYR A 112 5.22 -7.80 -15.43
CA TYR A 112 6.43 -7.07 -15.04
C TYR A 112 6.30 -6.48 -13.62
N ARG A 113 5.23 -5.73 -13.34
CA ARG A 113 5.02 -5.11 -12.02
C ARG A 113 4.92 -6.15 -10.89
N ILE A 114 4.32 -7.31 -11.15
CA ILE A 114 4.26 -8.41 -10.18
C ILE A 114 5.66 -8.96 -9.90
N LEU A 115 6.46 -9.20 -10.94
CA LEU A 115 7.82 -9.73 -10.80
C LEU A 115 8.75 -8.72 -10.11
N LEU A 116 8.68 -7.44 -10.50
CA LEU A 116 9.45 -6.36 -9.88
C LEU A 116 9.16 -6.27 -8.38
N HIS A 117 7.88 -6.26 -7.99
CA HIS A 117 7.50 -6.24 -6.59
C HIS A 117 8.00 -7.49 -5.83
N ARG A 118 8.00 -8.68 -6.45
CA ARG A 118 8.53 -9.90 -5.82
C ARG A 118 10.03 -9.80 -5.55
N ALA A 119 10.81 -9.31 -6.52
CA ALA A 119 12.25 -9.10 -6.39
C ALA A 119 12.56 -8.09 -5.27
N GLN A 120 11.88 -6.94 -5.26
CA GLN A 120 12.02 -5.90 -4.24
C GLN A 120 11.65 -6.41 -2.85
N LYS A 121 10.51 -7.11 -2.73
CA LYS A 121 10.04 -7.65 -1.44
C LYS A 121 11.04 -8.64 -0.85
N LYS A 122 11.61 -9.54 -1.67
CA LYS A 122 12.63 -10.49 -1.24
C LYS A 122 13.81 -9.76 -0.58
N ARG A 123 14.27 -8.67 -1.20
CA ARG A 123 15.40 -7.86 -0.71
C ARG A 123 15.08 -7.03 0.53
N VAL A 124 13.87 -6.48 0.64
CA VAL A 124 13.44 -5.79 1.86
C VAL A 124 13.41 -6.75 3.05
N VAL A 125 12.93 -7.98 2.85
CA VAL A 125 12.96 -9.03 3.89
C VAL A 125 14.40 -9.40 4.27
N GLU A 126 15.31 -9.47 3.30
CA GLU A 126 16.74 -9.74 3.54
C GLU A 126 17.47 -8.58 4.23
N ARG A 127 17.10 -7.33 3.94
CA ARG A 127 17.72 -6.11 4.50
C ARG A 127 17.18 -5.71 5.87
N THR A 128 16.00 -6.16 6.25
CA THR A 128 15.45 -5.87 7.58
C THR A 128 16.17 -6.78 8.59
N PRO A 129 17.01 -6.25 9.51
CA PRO A 129 17.60 -7.09 10.53
C PRO A 129 16.46 -7.72 11.33
N ALA A 130 16.58 -9.01 11.66
CA ALA A 130 15.66 -9.68 12.57
C ALA A 130 15.64 -8.89 13.88
N VAL A 131 14.64 -8.02 14.06
CA VAL A 131 14.55 -7.14 15.21
C VAL A 131 14.56 -8.03 16.45
N THR A 132 15.65 -7.94 17.21
CA THR A 132 15.77 -8.50 18.54
C THR A 132 14.62 -7.91 19.34
N GLN A 133 13.63 -8.73 19.67
CA GLN A 133 12.56 -8.34 20.59
C GLN A 133 13.21 -7.86 21.90
N LYS A 134 13.27 -6.54 22.10
CA LYS A 134 13.41 -6.01 23.46
C LYS A 134 12.06 -6.27 24.15
N VAL A 135 12.00 -7.41 24.83
CA VAL A 135 10.95 -7.72 25.80
C VAL A 135 11.08 -6.72 26.94
N GLY A 136 10.33 -5.62 26.87
CA GLY A 136 10.05 -4.78 28.03
C GLY A 136 8.89 -5.40 28.84
N PRO A 137 9.00 -5.54 30.16
CA PRO A 137 7.95 -6.11 30.97
C PRO A 137 6.84 -5.06 31.15
N THR A 138 5.62 -5.39 30.76
CA THR A 138 4.44 -4.73 31.33
C THR A 138 3.33 -5.75 31.41
N THR A 139 3.23 -6.29 32.62
CA THR A 139 2.14 -7.09 33.12
C THR A 139 0.86 -6.27 33.14
N THR A 140 -0.26 -6.97 32.91
CA THR A 140 -1.67 -6.55 33.08
C THR A 140 -2.35 -5.77 31.93
N ASN A 141 -3.55 -6.24 31.58
CA ASN A 141 -4.60 -5.60 30.77
C ASN A 141 -4.63 -5.69 29.23
N LYS A 142 -3.74 -6.43 28.55
CA LYS A 142 -3.92 -6.71 27.10
C LYS A 142 -5.07 -7.68 26.80
N LYS A 143 -5.29 -8.70 27.66
CA LYS A 143 -6.35 -9.70 27.49
C LYS A 143 -7.77 -9.12 27.61
N GLU A 144 -7.95 -8.05 28.38
CA GLU A 144 -9.26 -7.44 28.61
C GLU A 144 -9.69 -6.56 27.45
N ARG A 145 -8.78 -5.74 26.90
CA ARG A 145 -9.04 -4.90 25.72
C ARG A 145 -9.41 -5.71 24.48
N LEU A 146 -8.82 -6.90 24.31
CA LEU A 146 -9.14 -7.84 23.22
C LEU A 146 -10.52 -8.50 23.37
N LYS A 147 -11.05 -8.64 24.60
CA LYS A 147 -12.41 -9.19 24.82
C LYS A 147 -13.49 -8.22 24.32
N VAL A 148 -13.31 -6.92 24.53
CA VAL A 148 -14.21 -5.87 24.04
C VAL A 148 -14.27 -5.85 22.50
N TYR A 149 -13.15 -6.10 21.83
CA TYR A 149 -13.11 -6.17 20.36
C TYR A 149 -13.72 -7.48 19.81
N ARG A 150 -13.63 -8.59 20.57
CA ARG A 150 -14.22 -9.88 20.16
C ARG A 150 -15.74 -9.93 20.31
N SER A 151 -16.34 -9.16 21.22
CA SER A 151 -17.80 -9.04 21.34
C SER A 151 -18.40 -8.12 20.27
N LEU A 152 -17.59 -7.26 19.64
CA LEU A 152 -17.99 -6.40 18.53
C LEU A 152 -17.96 -7.15 17.18
N ARG A 153 -18.49 -8.38 17.12
CA ARG A 153 -18.75 -9.07 15.83
C ARG A 153 -20.02 -8.51 15.19
N HIS A 154 -20.01 -7.23 14.84
CA HIS A 154 -20.85 -6.78 13.73
C HIS A 154 -20.12 -7.18 12.46
N THR A 155 -20.50 -8.32 11.88
CA THR A 155 -20.17 -8.61 10.49
C THR A 155 -20.88 -7.56 9.65
N SER A 156 -20.14 -6.59 9.11
CA SER A 156 -20.73 -5.69 8.14
C SER A 156 -21.09 -6.53 6.91
N LYS A 157 -22.38 -6.68 6.63
CA LYS A 157 -22.89 -7.36 5.42
C LYS A 157 -22.55 -6.61 4.11
N LEU A 158 -21.69 -5.60 4.18
CA LEU A 158 -21.44 -4.63 3.11
C LEU A 158 -20.00 -4.63 2.58
N CYS A 159 -19.11 -5.45 3.13
CA CYS A 159 -17.77 -5.65 2.56
C CYS A 159 -17.69 -7.03 1.90
N VAL A 160 -18.28 -7.14 0.72
CA VAL A 160 -17.88 -8.14 -0.26
C VAL A 160 -17.20 -7.33 -1.37
N VAL A 161 -15.88 -7.44 -1.46
CA VAL A 161 -15.14 -6.94 -2.62
C VAL A 161 -15.49 -7.90 -3.76
N LEU A 162 -16.23 -7.39 -4.74
CA LEU A 162 -16.53 -8.10 -5.99
C LEU A 162 -15.28 -8.21 -6.86
#